data_AF-A0A0M7JNL4-F1
#
_entry.id   AF-A0A0M7JNL4-F1
#
_cell.length_a   1.000
_cell.length_b   1.000
_cell.length_c   1.000
_cell.angle_alpha   90.00
_cell.angle_beta   90.00
_cell.angle_gamma   90.00
#
_symmetry.space_group_name_H-M   'P 1'
#
loop_
_entity.id
_entity.type
_entity.pdbx_description
1 polymer ?
#
loop_
_entity_poly.entity_id
_entity_poly.type
_entity_poly.pdbx_seq_one_letter_code
_entity_poly.pdbx_strand_id
1 'polypeptide(L)'
;MRPDAIESTEAVVVLAGLENAGKSALFRGLTGQAVGDESNVAGSTVACREAALDGAAMRVVDTPGVRLRGDSAATRLALARMAPAAVVAVVMRATDAPDLMREVLAALHGAHRICVVLTFADKCDDAPALAARCGAALGVPVAIINARAPAPRELAAVRHALAGAVALPALPARPVLWHASLARRPQRTPFEHAGLGPWWALLALLSSFALPVYLAYGLSGWLQPLADAALVEPLTRALAGAPPALQTLLVGGYGVVSLGLYSFIWAFPVVALIGLAMALTEESGLKDRMTAALDPALRHIGLSGRDLVPVLSGFGCNVVATFQSRACSACTRRACVSLIAFGSACSYQIGATLSVFGAAGRMGLFVPYLLLLFLVGAAHTRLWHGALPAEAAAPLPGKAYLQWPSWRGVTWRLRAVVAQFLKQAMPVFLLICVAASLLDGLGALQALASLLRAPMAALGLPADAATGVVFSILRKDGLLALNQGQGALLARLDAAQMFVLVWLASTCSACLVTLWTVGRELGARHAWGLAGRQAVTSLVSAWLLAQALT
;
A
#
# COMPACT_ATOMS: atom_id res chain seq x y z
N MET A 1 7.56 34.76 15.27
CA MET A 1 8.52 34.46 14.18
C MET A 1 7.76 33.75 13.09
N ARG A 2 7.58 34.40 11.93
CA ARG A 2 6.92 33.83 10.75
C ARG A 2 7.78 32.65 10.23
N PRO A 3 7.22 31.53 9.77
CA PRO A 3 8.02 30.55 9.06
C PRO A 3 8.38 31.12 7.69
N ASP A 4 9.68 31.10 7.39
CA ASP A 4 10.29 31.64 6.19
C ASP A 4 9.58 31.13 4.92
N ALA A 5 9.01 32.08 4.17
CA ALA A 5 8.62 31.84 2.79
C ALA A 5 9.90 31.63 1.98
N ILE A 6 9.91 30.59 1.15
CA ILE A 6 11.00 30.33 0.22
C ILE A 6 11.10 31.52 -0.75
N GLU A 7 12.10 32.38 -0.56
CA GLU A 7 12.60 33.30 -1.58
C GLU A 7 13.27 32.47 -2.68
N SER A 8 12.50 31.99 -3.65
CA SER A 8 13.03 31.53 -4.94
C SER A 8 12.34 32.30 -6.05
N THR A 9 13.12 33.03 -6.84
CA THR A 9 12.72 33.87 -7.99
C THR A 9 12.16 33.09 -9.18
N GLU A 10 12.02 31.75 -9.08
CA GLU A 10 11.44 30.89 -10.09
C GLU A 10 9.93 30.79 -9.94
N ALA A 11 9.19 30.94 -11.05
CA ALA A 11 7.75 30.76 -11.04
C ALA A 11 7.38 29.29 -10.78
N VAL A 12 6.54 29.04 -9.78
CA VAL A 12 6.13 27.69 -9.37
C VAL A 12 4.82 27.32 -10.05
N VAL A 13 4.81 26.19 -10.74
CA VAL A 13 3.61 25.54 -11.29
C VAL A 13 3.23 24.38 -10.40
N VAL A 14 1.98 24.34 -9.95
CA VAL A 14 1.47 23.23 -9.16
C VAL A 14 0.42 22.44 -9.93
N LEU A 15 0.67 21.14 -10.11
CA LEU A 15 -0.30 20.22 -10.70
C LEU A 15 -1.31 19.81 -9.63
N ALA A 16 -2.50 20.39 -9.67
CA ALA A 16 -3.61 20.07 -8.77
C ALA A 16 -4.71 19.34 -9.54
N GLY A 17 -5.40 18.37 -8.95
CA GLY A 17 -6.50 17.71 -9.65
C GLY A 17 -6.83 16.32 -9.14
N LEU A 18 -7.89 15.73 -9.67
CA LEU A 18 -8.43 14.44 -9.22
C LEU A 18 -7.38 13.32 -9.28
N GLU A 19 -7.53 12.32 -8.41
CA GLU A 19 -6.73 11.10 -8.51
C GLU A 19 -6.94 10.39 -9.84
N ASN A 20 -5.90 9.70 -10.31
CA ASN A 20 -5.88 9.00 -11.59
C ASN A 20 -6.18 9.88 -12.82
N ALA A 21 -6.18 11.20 -12.66
CA ALA A 21 -6.28 12.16 -13.76
C ALA A 21 -5.03 12.23 -14.64
N GLY A 22 -4.00 11.40 -14.41
CA GLY A 22 -2.77 11.41 -15.21
C GLY A 22 -1.73 12.46 -14.80
N LYS A 23 -1.83 13.06 -13.61
CA LYS A 23 -0.87 14.07 -13.09
C LYS A 23 0.58 13.63 -13.15
N SER A 24 0.93 12.48 -12.58
CA SER A 24 2.32 12.02 -12.58
C SER A 24 2.81 11.61 -13.98
N ALA A 25 1.92 11.23 -14.89
CA ALA A 25 2.28 10.99 -16.29
C ALA A 25 2.57 12.32 -17.01
N LEU A 26 1.75 13.36 -16.76
CA LEU A 26 1.97 14.72 -17.23
C LEU A 26 3.27 15.32 -16.68
N PHE A 27 3.54 15.16 -15.38
CA PHE A 27 4.78 15.61 -14.73
C PHE A 27 6.01 15.06 -15.44
N ARG A 28 6.05 13.75 -15.71
CA ARG A 28 7.16 13.11 -16.45
C ARG A 28 7.29 13.64 -17.87
N GLY A 29 6.17 13.85 -18.56
CA GLY A 29 6.17 14.41 -19.92
C GLY A 29 6.68 15.85 -19.99
N LEU A 30 6.42 16.65 -18.95
CA LEU A 30 6.80 18.06 -18.89
C LEU A 30 8.25 18.30 -18.45
N THR A 31 8.76 17.47 -17.55
CA THR A 31 10.06 17.68 -16.90
C THR A 31 11.19 16.91 -17.58
N GLY A 32 10.89 15.86 -18.35
CA GLY A 32 11.89 14.94 -18.92
C GLY A 32 12.66 14.13 -17.87
N GLN A 33 12.52 14.48 -16.58
CA GLN A 33 13.15 13.83 -15.45
C GLN A 33 12.28 12.68 -14.96
N ALA A 34 12.89 11.50 -14.82
CA ALA A 34 12.25 10.31 -14.29
C ALA A 34 12.15 10.32 -12.75
N VAL A 35 12.87 11.24 -12.10
CA VAL A 35 12.98 11.44 -10.65
C VAL A 35 12.85 12.95 -10.41
N GLY A 36 11.82 13.36 -9.68
CA GLY A 36 11.81 14.67 -9.01
C GLY A 36 12.22 14.47 -7.55
N ASP A 37 12.76 15.51 -6.92
CA ASP A 37 13.09 15.46 -5.49
C ASP A 37 11.80 15.30 -4.69
N GLU A 38 11.73 14.26 -3.85
CA GLU A 38 10.62 14.05 -2.92
C GLU A 38 10.86 14.91 -1.67
N SER A 39 10.19 16.06 -1.60
CA SER A 39 10.18 16.91 -0.42
C SER A 39 8.87 16.68 0.34
N ASN A 40 8.96 16.57 1.67
CA ASN A 40 7.76 16.61 2.50
C ASN A 40 7.32 18.07 2.62
N VAL A 41 6.03 18.34 2.40
CA VAL A 41 5.49 19.67 2.70
C VAL A 41 5.64 19.92 4.19
N ALA A 42 6.36 20.99 4.56
CA ALA A 42 6.74 21.33 5.93
C ALA A 42 5.57 21.13 6.92
N GLY A 43 5.75 20.22 7.90
CA GLY A 43 4.71 19.91 8.88
C GLY A 43 3.54 19.06 8.35
N SER A 44 3.77 18.19 7.35
CA SER A 44 2.83 17.14 6.95
C SER A 44 3.56 15.89 6.45
N THR A 45 2.84 14.77 6.37
CA THR A 45 3.33 13.51 5.75
C THR A 45 3.08 13.47 4.23
N VAL A 46 2.73 14.60 3.62
CA VAL A 46 2.41 14.71 2.20
C VAL A 46 3.71 14.95 1.44
N ALA A 47 4.14 13.93 0.70
CA ALA A 47 5.29 14.04 -0.21
C ALA A 47 4.85 14.73 -1.52
N CYS A 48 5.56 15.78 -1.90
CA CYS A 48 5.45 16.43 -3.20
C CYS A 48 6.68 16.10 -4.03
N ARG A 49 6.52 16.02 -5.35
CA ARG A 49 7.66 15.84 -6.27
C ARG A 49 7.92 17.13 -6.99
N GLU A 50 9.16 17.56 -6.98
CA GLU A 50 9.58 18.81 -7.61
C GLU A 50 10.63 18.53 -8.69
N ALA A 51 10.46 19.15 -9.86
CA ALA A 51 11.47 19.14 -10.92
C ALA A 51 11.38 20.42 -11.75
N ALA A 52 12.50 20.82 -12.36
CA ALA A 52 12.53 21.94 -13.28
C ALA A 52 11.72 21.61 -14.55
N LEU A 53 10.98 22.59 -15.05
CA LEU A 53 10.28 22.47 -16.32
C LEU A 53 11.29 22.61 -17.46
N ASP A 54 11.37 21.60 -18.32
CA ASP A 54 12.34 21.58 -19.41
C ASP A 54 12.12 22.77 -20.36
N GLY A 55 13.10 23.67 -20.53
CA GLY A 55 12.97 24.85 -21.40
C GLY A 55 12.19 26.05 -20.85
N ALA A 56 11.94 26.14 -19.53
CA ALA A 56 11.43 27.36 -18.88
C ALA A 56 12.05 27.56 -17.48
N ALA A 57 12.17 28.82 -17.02
CA ALA A 57 12.55 29.15 -15.64
C ALA A 57 11.38 28.93 -14.66
N MET A 58 10.77 27.74 -14.70
CA MET A 58 9.64 27.34 -13.88
C MET A 58 9.89 26.00 -13.21
N ARG A 59 9.39 25.84 -11.99
CA ARG A 59 9.48 24.60 -11.23
C ARG A 59 8.11 23.95 -11.14
N VAL A 60 8.00 22.67 -11.52
CA VAL A 60 6.75 21.91 -11.46
C VAL A 60 6.70 21.13 -10.15
N VAL A 61 5.58 21.25 -9.45
CA VAL A 61 5.27 20.52 -8.21
C VAL A 61 4.11 19.57 -8.48
N ASP A 62 4.33 18.25 -8.44
CA ASP A 62 3.26 17.25 -8.45
C ASP A 62 2.69 17.14 -7.04
N THR A 63 1.43 17.54 -6.86
CA THR A 63 0.72 17.41 -5.57
C THR A 63 -0.11 16.13 -5.53
N PRO A 64 -0.35 15.56 -4.34
CA PRO A 64 -1.32 14.49 -4.20
C PRO A 64 -2.70 14.90 -4.70
N GLY A 65 -3.45 13.95 -5.25
CA GLY A 65 -4.72 14.25 -5.90
C GLY A 65 -5.73 14.93 -4.97
N VAL A 66 -6.39 15.96 -5.49
CA VAL A 66 -7.50 16.65 -4.83
C VAL A 66 -8.73 15.75 -4.85
N ARG A 67 -9.37 15.52 -3.70
CA ARG A 67 -10.66 14.81 -3.63
C ARG A 67 -11.74 15.75 -3.12
N LEU A 68 -12.77 15.93 -3.93
CA LEU A 68 -13.93 16.72 -3.58
C LEU A 68 -14.73 16.01 -2.48
N ARG A 69 -15.06 16.75 -1.42
CA ARG A 69 -15.93 16.38 -0.29
C ARG A 69 -15.37 15.41 0.78
N GLY A 70 -14.56 14.40 0.44
CA GLY A 70 -14.05 13.40 1.42
C GLY A 70 -12.76 13.77 2.18
N ASP A 71 -11.88 14.58 1.58
CA ASP A 71 -10.56 14.98 2.14
C ASP A 71 -10.44 16.51 2.21
N SER A 72 -11.54 17.20 2.56
CA SER A 72 -11.61 18.66 2.56
C SER A 72 -10.54 19.31 3.43
N ALA A 73 -10.01 18.64 4.45
CA ALA A 73 -8.93 19.13 5.29
C ALA A 73 -7.55 19.01 4.61
N ALA A 74 -7.18 17.86 4.06
CA ALA A 74 -5.87 17.67 3.40
C ALA A 74 -5.74 18.51 2.12
N THR A 75 -6.84 18.60 1.35
CA THR A 75 -6.93 19.47 0.17
C THR A 75 -6.77 20.94 0.57
N ARG A 76 -7.50 21.41 1.61
CA ARG A 76 -7.33 22.78 2.11
C ARG A 76 -5.94 23.04 2.66
N LEU A 77 -5.31 22.07 3.32
CA LEU A 77 -3.97 22.23 3.91
C LEU A 77 -2.87 22.27 2.84
N ALA A 78 -3.02 21.51 1.75
CA ALA A 78 -2.14 21.57 0.59
C ALA A 78 -2.30 22.92 -0.13
N LEU A 79 -3.53 23.38 -0.34
CA LEU A 79 -3.83 24.67 -0.99
C LEU A 79 -3.41 25.87 -0.12
N ALA A 80 -3.63 25.82 1.20
CA ALA A 80 -3.27 26.89 2.14
C ALA A 80 -1.75 27.05 2.31
N ARG A 81 -0.96 26.06 1.89
CA ARG A 81 0.51 26.10 1.89
C ARG A 81 1.09 26.50 0.54
N MET A 82 0.27 26.80 -0.47
CA MET A 82 0.73 27.30 -1.75
C MET A 82 1.07 28.80 -1.65
N ALA A 83 2.17 29.20 -2.29
CA ALA A 83 2.52 30.61 -2.41
C ALA A 83 1.41 31.36 -3.20
N PRO A 84 1.05 32.60 -2.80
CA PRO A 84 0.04 33.41 -3.49
C PRO A 84 0.30 33.61 -4.99
N ALA A 85 1.57 33.51 -5.43
CA ALA A 85 2.02 33.76 -6.80
C ALA A 85 2.15 32.50 -7.70
N ALA A 86 1.75 31.31 -7.23
CA ALA A 86 1.88 30.07 -8.01
C ALA A 86 0.81 29.93 -9.11
N VAL A 87 1.19 29.33 -10.24
CA VAL A 87 0.26 28.89 -11.29
C VAL A 87 -0.30 27.51 -10.89
N VAL A 88 -1.63 27.38 -10.83
CA VAL A 88 -2.30 26.11 -10.53
C VAL A 88 -2.80 25.49 -11.83
N ALA A 89 -2.19 24.37 -12.22
CA ALA A 89 -2.62 23.57 -13.35
C ALA A 89 -3.61 22.51 -12.88
N VAL A 90 -4.89 22.70 -13.20
CA VAL A 90 -5.98 21.80 -12.86
C VAL A 90 -6.00 20.62 -13.82
N VAL A 91 -5.47 19.48 -13.39
CA VAL A 91 -5.38 18.26 -14.17
C VAL A 91 -6.60 17.39 -13.94
N MET A 92 -7.38 17.12 -14.98
CA MET A 92 -8.53 16.21 -14.89
C MET A 92 -8.72 15.41 -16.17
N ARG A 93 -9.39 14.26 -16.08
CA ARG A 93 -9.73 13.47 -17.27
C ARG A 93 -10.75 14.26 -18.09
N ALA A 94 -10.56 14.35 -19.40
CA ALA A 94 -11.54 14.94 -20.31
C ALA A 94 -12.93 14.31 -20.17
N THR A 95 -12.98 13.04 -19.80
CA THR A 95 -14.21 12.24 -19.59
C THR A 95 -14.95 12.58 -18.29
N ASP A 96 -14.24 13.12 -17.30
CA ASP A 96 -14.81 13.53 -16.00
C ASP A 96 -15.17 15.03 -15.96
N ALA A 97 -14.59 15.81 -16.88
CA ALA A 97 -14.84 17.25 -16.99
C ALA A 97 -16.33 17.63 -16.99
N PRO A 98 -17.23 16.89 -17.67
CA PRO A 98 -18.66 17.20 -17.66
C PRO A 98 -19.28 17.28 -16.26
N ASP A 99 -18.91 16.34 -15.39
CA ASP A 99 -19.57 16.14 -14.11
C ASP A 99 -18.83 16.86 -12.96
N LEU A 100 -17.50 16.95 -13.03
CA LEU A 100 -16.66 17.33 -11.89
C LEU A 100 -15.95 18.68 -12.04
N MET A 101 -15.88 19.25 -13.25
CA MET A 101 -15.09 20.47 -13.51
C MET A 101 -15.49 21.61 -12.57
N ARG A 102 -16.80 21.86 -12.43
CA ARG A 102 -17.31 22.94 -11.58
C ARG A 102 -16.93 22.71 -10.12
N GLU A 103 -17.11 21.49 -9.61
CA GLU A 103 -16.79 21.18 -8.21
C GLU A 103 -15.29 21.35 -7.95
N VAL A 104 -14.42 20.89 -8.88
CA VAL A 104 -12.95 21.02 -8.78
C VAL A 104 -12.55 22.49 -8.78
N LEU A 105 -13.03 23.27 -9.73
CA LEU A 105 -12.69 24.70 -9.80
C LEU A 105 -13.24 25.48 -8.61
N ALA A 106 -14.45 25.14 -8.13
CA ALA A 106 -15.02 25.77 -6.95
C ALA A 106 -14.20 25.51 -5.68
N ALA A 107 -13.64 24.31 -5.54
CA ALA A 107 -12.74 23.97 -4.42
C ALA A 107 -11.38 24.69 -4.51
N LEU A 108 -11.03 25.20 -5.69
CA LEU A 108 -9.77 25.89 -5.98
C LEU A 108 -9.93 27.41 -6.13
N HIS A 109 -11.11 27.96 -5.83
CA HIS A 109 -11.34 29.41 -5.82
C HIS A 109 -10.39 30.11 -4.84
N GLY A 110 -9.60 31.08 -5.33
CA GLY A 110 -8.61 31.84 -4.58
C GLY A 110 -7.76 32.76 -5.47
N ALA A 111 -6.73 33.39 -4.89
CA ALA A 111 -5.86 34.40 -5.54
C ALA A 111 -4.81 33.82 -6.51
N HIS A 112 -5.07 32.66 -7.12
CA HIS A 112 -4.10 31.97 -7.98
C HIS A 112 -4.41 32.14 -9.47
N ARG A 113 -3.37 32.07 -10.30
CA ARG A 113 -3.49 31.97 -11.75
C ARG A 113 -3.75 30.51 -12.11
N ILE A 114 -4.84 30.23 -12.80
CA ILE A 114 -5.31 28.88 -13.12
C ILE A 114 -5.23 28.62 -14.63
N CYS A 115 -4.81 27.41 -14.97
CA CYS A 115 -5.08 26.80 -16.27
C CYS A 115 -5.63 25.39 -16.05
N VAL A 116 -6.28 24.84 -17.06
CA VAL A 116 -6.83 23.47 -17.02
C VAL A 116 -6.07 22.59 -18.01
N VAL A 117 -5.69 21.39 -17.57
CA VAL A 117 -5.09 20.37 -18.42
C VAL A 117 -5.99 19.15 -18.42
N LEU A 118 -6.69 18.95 -19.53
CA LEU A 118 -7.50 17.77 -19.78
C LEU A 118 -6.60 16.62 -20.23
N THR A 119 -6.58 15.53 -19.49
CA THR A 119 -5.90 14.30 -19.92
C THR A 119 -6.86 13.38 -20.66
N PHE A 120 -6.36 12.26 -21.20
CA PHE A 120 -7.14 11.29 -21.97
C PHE A 120 -7.60 11.87 -23.32
N ALA A 121 -6.74 12.66 -23.98
CA ALA A 121 -6.98 13.14 -25.35
C ALA A 121 -7.31 11.99 -26.32
N ASP A 122 -6.67 10.83 -26.14
CA ASP A 122 -6.88 9.62 -26.92
C ASP A 122 -8.27 8.98 -26.73
N LYS A 123 -9.02 9.39 -25.70
CA LYS A 123 -10.40 8.95 -25.46
C LYS A 123 -11.45 9.93 -25.98
N CYS A 124 -11.02 11.00 -26.64
CA CYS A 124 -11.90 11.99 -27.24
C CYS A 124 -11.81 11.93 -28.77
N ASP A 125 -12.92 12.15 -29.47
CA ASP A 125 -12.94 12.10 -30.94
C ASP A 125 -12.32 13.37 -31.57
N ASP A 126 -12.54 14.54 -30.96
CA ASP A 126 -11.91 15.82 -31.33
C ASP A 126 -11.41 16.54 -30.07
N ALA A 127 -10.23 16.11 -29.60
CA ALA A 127 -9.61 16.66 -28.41
C ALA A 127 -9.33 18.18 -28.52
N PRO A 128 -8.71 18.70 -29.60
CA PRO A 128 -8.47 20.14 -29.74
C PRO A 128 -9.75 20.99 -29.67
N ALA A 129 -10.83 20.58 -30.34
CA ALA A 129 -12.10 21.30 -30.27
C ALA A 129 -12.70 21.27 -28.86
N LEU A 130 -12.58 20.14 -28.15
CA LEU A 130 -13.00 20.05 -26.75
C LEU A 130 -12.23 21.06 -25.89
N ALA A 131 -10.90 21.13 -26.00
CA ALA A 131 -10.09 22.08 -25.23
C ALA A 131 -10.47 23.53 -25.53
N ALA A 132 -10.63 23.90 -26.80
CA ALA A 132 -11.04 25.26 -27.20
C ALA A 132 -12.41 25.64 -26.62
N ARG A 133 -13.40 24.74 -26.71
CA ARG A 133 -14.75 24.96 -26.13
C ARG A 133 -14.69 25.09 -24.62
N CYS A 134 -13.90 24.25 -23.94
CA CYS A 134 -13.67 24.35 -22.50
C CYS A 134 -13.08 25.71 -22.13
N GLY A 135 -12.06 26.17 -22.86
CA GLY A 135 -11.39 27.42 -22.57
C GLY A 135 -12.33 28.61 -22.72
N ALA A 136 -13.12 28.63 -23.80
CA ALA A 136 -14.11 29.67 -24.06
C ALA A 136 -15.20 29.71 -22.97
N ALA A 137 -15.68 28.56 -22.50
CA ALA A 137 -16.75 28.48 -21.52
C ALA A 137 -16.31 28.80 -20.08
N LEU A 138 -15.07 28.46 -19.73
CA LEU A 138 -14.51 28.70 -18.40
C LEU A 138 -13.78 30.03 -18.29
N GLY A 139 -13.42 30.67 -19.42
CA GLY A 139 -12.60 31.87 -19.43
C GLY A 139 -11.17 31.65 -18.92
N VAL A 140 -10.67 30.40 -18.96
CA VAL A 140 -9.30 30.04 -18.56
C VAL A 140 -8.62 29.27 -19.68
N PRO A 141 -7.28 29.32 -19.82
CA PRO A 141 -6.57 28.48 -20.78
C PRO A 141 -6.80 27.00 -20.48
N VAL A 142 -7.17 26.25 -21.52
CA VAL A 142 -7.36 24.80 -21.45
C VAL A 142 -6.48 24.14 -22.48
N ALA A 143 -5.64 23.20 -22.05
CA ALA A 143 -4.92 22.28 -22.92
C ALA A 143 -5.47 20.86 -22.78
N ILE A 144 -5.30 20.03 -23.80
CA ILE A 144 -5.65 18.61 -23.78
C ILE A 144 -4.46 17.76 -24.22
N ILE A 145 -4.24 16.62 -23.58
CA ILE A 145 -3.04 15.80 -23.79
C ILE A 145 -3.28 14.30 -23.53
N ASN A 146 -2.64 13.44 -24.31
CA ASN A 146 -2.41 12.06 -23.93
C ASN A 146 -1.17 11.97 -23.02
N ALA A 147 -1.38 12.07 -21.71
CA ALA A 147 -0.28 12.06 -20.74
C ALA A 147 0.58 10.77 -20.75
N ARG A 148 0.10 9.64 -21.29
CA ARG A 148 0.87 8.38 -21.37
C ARG A 148 1.85 8.36 -22.54
N ALA A 149 1.49 9.02 -23.64
CA ALA A 149 2.28 9.10 -24.86
C ALA A 149 2.14 10.52 -25.43
N PRO A 150 2.70 11.54 -24.76
CA PRO A 150 2.45 12.92 -25.09
C PRO A 150 3.11 13.28 -26.43
N ALA A 151 2.33 13.81 -27.37
CA ALA A 151 2.87 14.33 -28.62
C ALA A 151 3.55 15.69 -28.38
N PRO A 152 4.60 16.05 -29.16
CA PRO A 152 5.29 17.34 -29.02
C PRO A 152 4.36 18.54 -29.10
N ARG A 153 3.33 18.48 -29.96
CA ARG A 153 2.30 19.52 -30.10
C ARG A 153 1.42 19.65 -28.84
N GLU A 154 1.08 18.54 -28.19
CA GLU A 154 0.28 18.55 -26.97
C GLU A 154 1.08 19.13 -25.80
N LEU A 155 2.37 18.76 -25.67
CA LEU A 155 3.27 19.35 -24.67
C LEU A 155 3.43 20.86 -24.88
N ALA A 156 3.58 21.30 -26.13
CA ALA A 156 3.62 22.72 -26.46
C ALA A 156 2.32 23.44 -26.06
N ALA A 157 1.16 22.83 -26.31
CA ALA A 157 -0.14 23.38 -25.90
C ALA A 157 -0.28 23.48 -24.37
N VAL A 158 0.19 22.48 -23.62
CA VAL A 158 0.21 22.54 -22.15
C VAL A 158 1.12 23.67 -21.66
N ARG A 159 2.33 23.80 -22.22
CA ARG A 159 3.27 24.88 -21.88
C ARG A 159 2.67 26.26 -22.18
N HIS A 160 1.97 26.40 -23.30
CA HIS A 160 1.27 27.63 -23.66
C HIS A 160 0.13 27.95 -22.68
N ALA A 161 -0.68 26.95 -22.29
CA ALA A 161 -1.73 27.13 -21.30
C ALA A 161 -1.20 27.52 -19.91
N LEU A 162 -0.06 26.95 -19.50
CA LEU A 162 0.63 27.31 -18.26
C LEU A 162 1.12 28.76 -18.28
N ALA A 163 1.77 29.19 -19.37
CA ALA A 163 2.23 30.57 -19.52
C ALA A 163 1.06 31.57 -19.58
N GLY A 164 -0.06 31.16 -20.17
CA GLY A 164 -1.28 31.96 -20.30
C GLY A 164 -2.20 31.94 -19.09
N ALA A 165 -1.87 31.24 -17.99
CA ALA A 165 -2.77 31.05 -16.84
C ALA A 165 -3.33 32.38 -16.31
N VAL A 166 -4.62 32.41 -15.95
CA VAL A 166 -5.36 33.63 -15.56
C VAL A 166 -6.02 33.47 -14.21
N ALA A 167 -6.38 34.56 -13.53
CA ALA A 167 -7.21 34.45 -12.32
C ALA A 167 -8.54 33.78 -12.67
N LEU A 168 -8.99 32.84 -11.84
CA LEU A 168 -10.23 32.10 -12.10
C LEU A 168 -11.42 33.09 -12.14
N PRO A 169 -12.12 33.24 -13.27
CA PRO A 169 -13.29 34.09 -13.34
C PRO A 169 -14.45 33.47 -12.54
N ALA A 170 -15.48 34.27 -12.24
CA ALA A 170 -16.68 33.77 -11.59
C ALA A 170 -17.27 32.60 -12.39
N LEU A 171 -17.35 31.43 -11.76
CA LEU A 171 -17.86 30.23 -12.43
C LEU A 171 -19.29 30.49 -12.93
N PRO A 172 -19.62 30.14 -14.19
CA PRO A 172 -20.95 30.38 -14.75
C PRO A 172 -22.02 29.71 -13.89
N ALA A 173 -23.19 30.34 -13.73
CA ALA A 173 -24.27 29.86 -12.85
C ALA A 173 -24.99 28.60 -13.37
N ARG A 174 -24.97 28.34 -14.67
CA ARG A 174 -25.43 27.08 -15.28
C ARG A 174 -24.25 26.15 -15.58
N PRO A 175 -24.41 24.82 -15.44
CA PRO A 175 -23.40 23.90 -15.92
C PRO A 175 -23.18 24.19 -17.41
N VAL A 176 -21.93 24.45 -17.78
CA VAL A 176 -21.55 24.50 -19.20
C VAL A 176 -22.04 23.18 -19.78
N LEU A 177 -22.88 23.24 -20.82
CA LEU A 177 -23.35 22.04 -21.53
C LEU A 177 -22.17 21.43 -22.27
N TRP A 178 -21.32 20.74 -21.52
CA TRP A 178 -20.27 19.87 -22.02
C TRP A 178 -20.95 18.86 -22.93
N HIS A 179 -20.61 18.87 -24.23
CA HIS A 179 -21.11 17.82 -25.11
C HIS A 179 -20.42 16.51 -24.73
N ALA A 180 -21.09 15.76 -23.84
CA ALA A 180 -20.73 14.40 -23.48
C ALA A 180 -20.59 13.46 -24.69
N SER A 181 -21.05 13.90 -25.88
CA SER A 181 -20.90 13.19 -27.15
C SER A 181 -19.46 13.06 -27.66
N LEU A 182 -18.51 13.87 -27.17
CA LEU A 182 -17.11 13.81 -27.63
C LEU A 182 -16.22 12.86 -26.82
N ALA A 183 -16.68 12.38 -25.67
CA ALA A 183 -15.94 11.45 -24.81
C ALA A 183 -16.44 10.02 -25.04
N ARG A 184 -15.54 9.13 -25.50
CA ARG A 184 -15.89 7.72 -25.74
C ARG A 184 -16.27 7.03 -24.45
N ARG A 185 -17.35 6.24 -24.40
CA ARG A 185 -17.72 5.53 -23.16
C ARG A 185 -16.69 4.44 -22.80
N PRO A 186 -16.43 4.21 -21.51
CA PRO A 186 -15.55 3.13 -21.05
C PRO A 186 -16.07 1.75 -21.45
N GLN A 187 -15.17 0.76 -21.61
CA GLN A 187 -15.56 -0.61 -21.95
C GLN A 187 -16.47 -1.22 -20.88
N ARG A 188 -17.42 -2.06 -21.30
CA ARG A 188 -18.21 -2.91 -20.40
C ARG A 188 -17.41 -4.13 -20.00
N THR A 189 -17.50 -4.52 -18.74
CA THR A 189 -16.73 -5.63 -18.17
C THR A 189 -17.61 -6.46 -17.24
N PRO A 190 -17.26 -7.74 -16.98
CA PRO A 190 -18.01 -8.59 -16.04
C PRO A 190 -18.17 -7.99 -14.63
N PHE A 191 -17.24 -7.12 -14.22
CA PHE A 191 -17.26 -6.39 -12.94
C PHE A 191 -18.50 -5.51 -12.73
N GLU A 192 -19.22 -5.18 -13.80
CA GLU A 192 -20.38 -4.28 -13.75
C GLU A 192 -21.71 -5.01 -13.56
N HIS A 193 -21.71 -6.35 -13.54
CA HIS A 193 -22.92 -7.12 -13.25
C HIS A 193 -23.33 -6.95 -11.78
N ALA A 194 -24.59 -6.59 -11.53
CA ALA A 194 -25.10 -6.25 -10.19
C ALA A 194 -24.93 -7.38 -9.14
N GLY A 195 -24.93 -8.65 -9.55
CA GLY A 195 -24.71 -9.79 -8.65
C GLY A 195 -23.32 -10.43 -8.77
N LEU A 196 -22.89 -10.77 -9.99
CA LEU A 196 -21.63 -11.49 -10.23
C LEU A 196 -20.40 -10.58 -10.32
N GLY A 197 -20.60 -9.27 -10.46
CA GLY A 197 -19.52 -8.30 -10.61
C GLY A 197 -18.52 -8.31 -9.45
N PRO A 198 -18.97 -8.24 -8.18
CA PRO A 198 -18.09 -8.34 -7.02
C PRO A 198 -17.32 -9.66 -6.97
N TRP A 199 -17.94 -10.78 -7.36
CA TRP A 199 -17.27 -12.09 -7.38
C TRP A 199 -16.20 -12.17 -8.46
N TRP A 200 -16.47 -11.66 -9.66
CA TRP A 200 -15.45 -11.55 -10.71
C TRP A 200 -14.32 -10.61 -10.30
N ALA A 201 -14.65 -9.49 -9.64
CA ALA A 201 -13.65 -8.57 -9.12
C ALA A 201 -12.78 -9.26 -8.07
N LEU A 202 -13.40 -9.97 -7.12
CA LEU A 202 -12.68 -10.73 -6.09
C LEU A 202 -11.81 -11.82 -6.70
N LEU A 203 -12.31 -12.59 -7.67
CA LEU A 203 -11.53 -13.64 -8.34
C LEU A 203 -10.33 -13.06 -9.10
N ALA A 204 -10.56 -12.04 -9.92
CA ALA A 204 -9.50 -11.40 -10.69
C ALA A 204 -8.45 -10.74 -9.78
N LEU A 205 -8.91 -10.25 -8.63
CA LEU A 205 -8.05 -9.63 -7.63
C LEU A 205 -7.23 -10.69 -6.89
N LEU A 206 -7.87 -11.75 -6.37
CA LEU A 206 -7.20 -12.87 -5.74
C LEU A 206 -6.20 -13.52 -6.69
N SER A 207 -6.54 -13.72 -7.97
CA SER A 207 -5.61 -14.28 -8.95
C SER A 207 -4.41 -13.37 -9.20
N SER A 208 -4.61 -12.05 -9.23
CA SER A 208 -3.53 -11.06 -9.38
C SER A 208 -2.53 -11.06 -8.22
N PHE A 209 -2.86 -11.62 -7.06
CA PHE A 209 -1.96 -11.73 -5.90
C PHE A 209 -1.48 -13.16 -5.63
N ALA A 210 -2.38 -14.15 -5.70
CA ALA A 210 -2.08 -15.55 -5.41
C ALA A 210 -1.07 -16.13 -6.41
N LEU A 211 -1.21 -15.81 -7.70
CA LEU A 211 -0.28 -16.30 -8.72
C LEU A 211 1.17 -15.80 -8.48
N PRO A 212 1.42 -14.49 -8.29
CA PRO A 212 2.74 -13.99 -7.90
C PRO A 212 3.32 -14.65 -6.65
N VAL A 213 2.50 -14.87 -5.61
CA VAL A 213 2.95 -15.52 -4.36
C VAL A 213 3.36 -16.97 -4.62
N TYR A 214 2.52 -17.72 -5.33
CA TYR A 214 2.82 -19.10 -5.69
C TYR A 214 4.12 -19.21 -6.50
N LEU A 215 4.29 -18.37 -7.51
CA LEU A 215 5.51 -18.31 -8.32
C LEU A 215 6.74 -17.93 -7.48
N ALA A 216 6.58 -16.95 -6.59
CA ALA A 216 7.65 -16.52 -5.69
C ALA A 216 8.09 -17.65 -4.75
N TYR A 217 7.17 -18.42 -4.21
CA TYR A 217 7.49 -19.55 -3.33
C TYR A 217 8.15 -20.69 -4.08
N GLY A 218 7.68 -21.01 -5.29
CA GLY A 218 8.35 -21.97 -6.15
C GLY A 218 9.81 -21.58 -6.41
N LEU A 219 10.04 -20.30 -6.73
CA LEU A 219 11.38 -19.76 -6.92
C LEU A 219 12.21 -19.78 -5.62
N SER A 220 11.62 -19.39 -4.49
CA SER A 220 12.31 -19.34 -3.19
C SER A 220 12.70 -20.74 -2.71
N GLY A 221 11.80 -21.73 -2.87
CA GLY A 221 12.06 -23.12 -2.53
C GLY A 221 13.14 -23.75 -3.41
N TRP A 222 13.29 -23.29 -4.66
CA TRP A 222 14.41 -23.69 -5.53
C TRP A 222 15.72 -22.98 -5.18
N LEU A 223 15.67 -21.69 -4.80
CA LEU A 223 16.85 -20.90 -4.43
C LEU A 223 17.44 -21.27 -3.06
N GLN A 224 16.59 -21.67 -2.10
CA GLN A 224 17.02 -21.92 -0.73
C GLN A 224 18.10 -23.02 -0.64
N PRO A 225 17.93 -24.23 -1.20
CA PRO A 225 18.95 -25.27 -1.13
C PRO A 225 20.29 -24.86 -1.76
N LEU A 226 20.23 -24.05 -2.84
CA LEU A 226 21.43 -23.51 -3.49
C LEU A 226 22.16 -22.54 -2.57
N ALA A 227 21.42 -21.67 -1.87
CA ALA A 227 21.99 -20.73 -0.91
C ALA A 227 22.57 -21.45 0.33
N ASP A 228 21.90 -22.52 0.78
CA ASP A 228 22.37 -23.35 1.88
C ASP A 228 23.73 -23.98 1.55
N ALA A 229 23.83 -24.64 0.39
CA ALA A 229 25.06 -25.28 -0.06
C ALA A 229 26.18 -24.30 -0.40
N ALA A 230 25.85 -23.15 -1.02
CA ALA A 230 26.85 -22.20 -1.51
C ALA A 230 27.35 -21.20 -0.43
N LEU A 231 26.52 -20.86 0.56
CA LEU A 231 26.82 -19.79 1.51
C LEU A 231 26.67 -20.21 2.97
N VAL A 232 25.54 -20.82 3.36
CA VAL A 232 25.25 -21.11 4.78
C VAL A 232 26.17 -22.20 5.32
N GLU A 233 26.27 -23.35 4.66
CA GLU A 233 27.10 -24.46 5.12
C GLU A 233 28.60 -24.15 5.13
N PRO A 234 29.19 -23.54 4.08
CA PRO A 234 30.61 -23.18 4.11
C PRO A 234 30.92 -22.17 5.21
N LEU A 235 30.05 -21.19 5.43
CA LEU A 235 30.23 -20.21 6.50
C LEU A 235 30.10 -20.84 7.89
N THR A 236 29.13 -21.75 8.07
CA THR A 236 28.96 -22.51 9.31
C THR A 236 30.21 -23.32 9.64
N ARG A 237 30.80 -23.99 8.63
CA ARG A 237 32.05 -24.73 8.79
C ARG A 237 33.23 -23.82 9.10
N ALA A 238 33.34 -22.68 8.42
CA ALA A 238 34.41 -21.70 8.65
C ALA A 238 34.35 -21.08 10.04
N LEU A 239 33.15 -20.87 10.59
CA LEU A 239 32.93 -20.27 11.90
C LEU A 239 32.94 -21.27 13.06
N ALA A 240 33.10 -22.58 12.82
CA ALA A 240 33.10 -23.60 13.86
C ALA A 240 34.17 -23.40 14.96
N GLY A 241 35.28 -22.73 14.62
CA GLY A 241 36.34 -22.36 15.58
C GLY A 241 36.23 -20.94 16.16
N ALA A 242 35.23 -20.16 15.76
CA ALA A 242 35.07 -18.77 16.20
C ALA A 242 34.50 -18.68 17.63
N PRO A 243 34.60 -17.52 18.31
CA PRO A 243 34.01 -17.34 19.63
C PRO A 243 32.50 -17.63 19.62
N PRO A 244 31.93 -18.21 20.69
CA PRO A 244 30.53 -18.62 20.73
C PRO A 244 29.57 -17.45 20.48
N ALA A 245 29.91 -16.23 20.93
CA ALA A 245 29.13 -15.03 20.63
C ALA A 245 29.05 -14.72 19.12
N LEU A 246 30.14 -14.92 18.38
CA LEU A 246 30.19 -14.69 16.93
C LEU A 246 29.44 -15.79 16.17
N GLN A 247 29.54 -17.05 16.64
CA GLN A 247 28.76 -18.16 16.09
C GLN A 247 27.26 -17.94 16.26
N THR A 248 26.80 -17.60 17.47
CA THR A 248 25.38 -17.32 17.75
C THR A 248 24.85 -16.12 16.97
N LEU A 249 25.68 -15.08 16.77
CA LEU A 249 25.30 -13.88 16.04
C LEU A 249 25.19 -14.09 14.52
N LEU A 250 26.10 -14.84 13.92
CA LEU A 250 26.14 -15.01 12.46
C LEU A 250 25.37 -16.24 11.98
N VAL A 251 25.49 -17.37 12.68
CA VAL A 251 25.02 -18.69 12.22
C VAL A 251 24.05 -19.36 13.20
N GLY A 252 23.88 -18.82 14.41
CA GLY A 252 22.93 -19.33 15.39
C GLY A 252 21.48 -19.37 14.88
N GLY A 253 20.56 -19.93 15.68
CA GLY A 253 19.14 -20.05 15.31
C GLY A 253 18.49 -18.71 14.93
N TYR A 254 19.03 -17.60 15.45
CA TYR A 254 18.60 -16.24 15.16
C TYR A 254 19.65 -15.40 14.40
N GLY A 255 20.68 -16.04 13.86
CA GLY A 255 21.85 -15.39 13.30
C GLY A 255 21.57 -14.57 12.03
N VAL A 256 22.40 -13.57 11.76
CA VAL A 256 22.22 -12.67 10.61
C VAL A 256 22.33 -13.42 9.29
N VAL A 257 23.24 -14.37 9.15
CA VAL A 257 23.45 -15.07 7.88
C VAL A 257 22.48 -16.22 7.71
N SER A 258 22.20 -17.00 8.75
CA SER A 258 21.16 -18.04 8.69
C SER A 258 19.81 -17.38 8.44
N LEU A 259 19.32 -16.64 9.43
CA LEU A 259 17.96 -16.15 9.47
C LEU A 259 17.74 -14.94 8.53
N GLY A 260 18.73 -14.06 8.36
CA GLY A 260 18.63 -12.90 7.47
C GLY A 260 18.68 -13.27 5.97
N LEU A 261 19.47 -14.27 5.58
CA LEU A 261 19.50 -14.76 4.20
C LEU A 261 18.17 -15.43 3.83
N TYR A 262 17.63 -16.30 4.70
CA TYR A 262 16.30 -16.87 4.49
C TYR A 262 15.24 -15.77 4.36
N SER A 263 15.35 -14.72 5.18
CA SER A 263 14.46 -13.56 5.05
C SER A 263 14.53 -12.97 3.65
N PHE A 264 15.74 -12.72 3.11
CA PHE A 264 15.87 -12.19 1.75
C PHE A 264 15.31 -13.12 0.69
N ILE A 265 15.70 -14.40 0.70
CA ILE A 265 15.32 -15.38 -0.32
C ILE A 265 13.80 -15.54 -0.39
N TRP A 266 13.10 -15.52 0.74
CA TRP A 266 11.65 -15.73 0.79
C TRP A 266 10.82 -14.44 0.62
N ALA A 267 11.31 -13.27 1.01
CA ALA A 267 10.56 -12.02 0.81
C ALA A 267 10.82 -11.36 -0.54
N PHE A 268 12.07 -11.33 -1.01
CA PHE A 268 12.42 -10.52 -2.18
C PHE A 268 11.66 -10.95 -3.45
N PRO A 269 11.58 -12.25 -3.80
CA PRO A 269 10.79 -12.70 -4.94
C PRO A 269 9.31 -12.32 -4.83
N VAL A 270 8.74 -12.45 -3.63
CA VAL A 270 7.33 -12.11 -3.38
C VAL A 270 7.10 -10.61 -3.61
N VAL A 271 7.95 -9.76 -3.04
CA VAL A 271 7.86 -8.30 -3.21
C VAL A 271 8.02 -7.90 -4.68
N ALA A 272 8.98 -8.49 -5.40
CA ALA A 272 9.22 -8.20 -6.80
C ALA A 272 8.03 -8.62 -7.69
N LEU A 273 7.53 -9.85 -7.52
CA LEU A 273 6.42 -10.38 -8.35
C LEU A 273 5.08 -9.72 -8.02
N ILE A 274 4.77 -9.46 -6.74
CA ILE A 274 3.58 -8.68 -6.37
C ILE A 274 3.72 -7.23 -6.86
N GLY A 275 4.90 -6.63 -6.74
CA GLY A 275 5.18 -5.30 -7.27
C GLY A 275 4.93 -5.21 -8.78
N LEU A 276 5.35 -6.24 -9.53
CA LEU A 276 5.09 -6.36 -10.97
C LEU A 276 3.59 -6.50 -11.25
N ALA A 277 2.90 -7.42 -10.57
CA ALA A 277 1.47 -7.62 -10.75
C ALA A 277 0.65 -6.36 -10.43
N MET A 278 0.99 -5.66 -9.34
CA MET A 278 0.39 -4.36 -9.00
C MET A 278 0.66 -3.28 -10.03
N ALA A 279 1.88 -3.23 -10.57
CA ALA A 279 2.19 -2.29 -11.63
C ALA A 279 1.38 -2.58 -12.91
N LEU A 280 1.20 -3.86 -13.27
CA LEU A 280 0.37 -4.27 -14.42
C LEU A 280 -1.12 -3.96 -14.20
N THR A 281 -1.66 -4.31 -13.02
CA THR A 281 -3.08 -4.09 -12.68
C THR A 281 -3.42 -2.60 -12.56
N GLU A 282 -2.47 -1.77 -12.13
CA GLU A 282 -2.67 -0.32 -12.08
C GLU A 282 -2.52 0.35 -13.44
N GLU A 283 -1.47 0.03 -14.21
CA GLU A 283 -1.28 0.59 -15.56
C GLU A 283 -2.39 0.17 -16.54
N SER A 284 -3.04 -0.96 -16.30
CA SER A 284 -4.16 -1.40 -17.13
C SER A 284 -5.51 -0.76 -16.78
N GLY A 285 -5.62 -0.06 -15.65
CA GLY A 285 -6.90 0.44 -15.12
C GLY A 285 -7.79 -0.65 -14.50
N LEU A 286 -7.30 -1.89 -14.44
CA LEU A 286 -8.02 -3.03 -13.89
C LEU A 286 -8.27 -2.86 -12.38
N LYS A 287 -7.31 -2.28 -11.66
CA LYS A 287 -7.43 -1.89 -10.25
C LYS A 287 -8.68 -1.05 -9.99
N ASP A 288 -8.89 -0.01 -10.79
CA ASP A 288 -10.01 0.92 -10.59
C ASP A 288 -11.37 0.23 -10.81
N ARG A 289 -11.42 -0.77 -11.71
CA ARG A 289 -12.63 -1.58 -11.93
C ARG A 289 -12.91 -2.55 -10.79
N MET A 290 -11.90 -3.26 -10.33
CA MET A 290 -12.02 -4.18 -9.20
C MET A 290 -12.46 -3.44 -7.94
N THR A 291 -11.82 -2.30 -7.66
CA THR A 291 -12.11 -1.50 -6.47
C THR A 291 -13.49 -0.86 -6.52
N ALA A 292 -13.96 -0.40 -7.69
CA ALA A 292 -15.32 0.11 -7.84
C ALA A 292 -16.39 -0.97 -7.62
N ALA A 293 -16.15 -2.21 -8.06
CA ALA A 293 -17.08 -3.32 -7.86
C ALA A 293 -17.15 -3.79 -6.40
N LEU A 294 -16.05 -3.67 -5.66
CA LEU A 294 -15.93 -4.13 -4.27
C LEU A 294 -16.20 -3.04 -3.22
N ASP A 295 -16.22 -1.77 -3.64
CA ASP A 295 -16.44 -0.61 -2.77
C ASP A 295 -17.69 -0.73 -1.87
N PRO A 296 -18.87 -1.18 -2.36
CA PRO A 296 -20.06 -1.30 -1.51
C PRO A 296 -19.85 -2.25 -0.32
N ALA A 297 -19.21 -3.41 -0.55
CA ALA A 297 -18.94 -4.40 0.49
C ALA A 297 -17.94 -3.86 1.53
N LEU A 298 -16.92 -3.13 1.07
CA LEU A 298 -15.86 -2.58 1.91
C LEU A 298 -16.35 -1.45 2.83
N ARG A 299 -17.34 -0.67 2.39
CA ARG A 299 -17.95 0.40 3.23
C ARG A 299 -18.53 -0.13 4.53
N HIS A 300 -19.03 -1.37 4.54
CA HIS A 300 -19.51 -2.01 5.76
C HIS A 300 -18.38 -2.31 6.75
N ILE A 301 -17.14 -2.51 6.30
CA ILE A 301 -16.00 -2.80 7.18
C ILE A 301 -15.35 -1.50 7.73
N GLY A 302 -15.72 -0.34 7.18
CA GLY A 302 -15.05 0.94 7.47
C GLY A 302 -13.98 1.31 6.45
N LEU A 303 -14.00 0.67 5.29
CA LEU A 303 -13.03 0.87 4.20
C LEU A 303 -13.71 1.43 2.96
N SER A 304 -12.88 1.97 2.07
CA SER A 304 -13.26 2.31 0.70
C SER A 304 -12.61 1.35 -0.28
N GLY A 305 -13.13 1.28 -1.50
CA GLY A 305 -12.53 0.49 -2.59
C GLY A 305 -11.04 0.79 -2.80
N ARG A 306 -10.59 2.02 -2.51
CA ARG A 306 -9.17 2.41 -2.63
C ARG A 306 -8.26 1.72 -1.61
N ASP A 307 -8.79 1.41 -0.43
CA ASP A 307 -8.02 0.81 0.66
C ASP A 307 -7.73 -0.68 0.41
N LEU A 308 -8.50 -1.28 -0.51
CA LEU A 308 -8.37 -2.68 -0.88
C LEU A 308 -6.99 -3.03 -1.43
N VAL A 309 -6.39 -2.15 -2.23
CA VAL A 309 -5.11 -2.43 -2.88
C VAL A 309 -3.96 -2.47 -1.86
N PRO A 310 -3.84 -1.49 -0.94
CA PRO A 310 -2.94 -1.61 0.20
C PRO A 310 -3.23 -2.84 1.07
N VAL A 311 -4.49 -3.12 1.42
CA VAL A 311 -4.87 -4.30 2.23
C VAL A 311 -4.35 -5.60 1.60
N LEU A 312 -4.54 -5.74 0.29
CA LEU A 312 -4.12 -6.95 -0.42
C LEU A 312 -2.61 -7.03 -0.63
N SER A 313 -1.95 -5.90 -0.81
CA SER A 313 -0.49 -5.83 -0.78
C SER A 313 0.07 -6.32 0.57
N GLY A 314 -0.74 -6.28 1.64
CA GLY A 314 -0.41 -6.84 2.95
C GLY A 314 -0.14 -8.35 2.90
N PHE A 315 -0.87 -9.10 2.08
CA PHE A 315 -0.62 -10.54 1.89
C PHE A 315 0.76 -10.83 1.30
N GLY A 316 1.36 -9.85 0.61
CA GLY A 316 2.78 -9.85 0.30
C GLY A 316 3.62 -9.43 1.50
N CYS A 317 3.61 -8.13 1.82
CA CYS A 317 4.41 -7.58 2.90
C CYS A 317 3.67 -6.42 3.59
N ASN A 318 3.35 -6.61 4.88
CA ASN A 318 2.66 -5.60 5.69
C ASN A 318 3.41 -4.27 5.76
N VAL A 319 4.74 -4.26 5.68
CA VAL A 319 5.55 -3.02 5.66
C VAL A 319 5.26 -2.21 4.39
N VAL A 320 5.39 -2.85 3.22
CA VAL A 320 5.14 -2.20 1.93
C VAL A 320 3.68 -1.74 1.84
N ALA A 321 2.75 -2.56 2.28
CA ALA A 321 1.33 -2.22 2.36
C ALA A 321 1.06 -1.00 3.26
N THR A 322 1.69 -0.93 4.43
CA THR A 322 1.57 0.20 5.35
C THR A 322 2.08 1.49 4.71
N PHE A 323 3.16 1.45 3.92
CA PHE A 323 3.59 2.61 3.15
C PHE A 323 2.61 2.98 2.03
N GLN A 324 2.05 1.99 1.33
CA GLN A 324 1.03 2.22 0.31
C GLN A 324 -0.27 2.79 0.88
N SER A 325 -0.52 2.66 2.19
CA SER A 325 -1.66 3.29 2.88
C SER A 325 -1.69 4.81 2.77
N ARG A 326 -0.61 5.46 2.30
CA ARG A 326 -0.60 6.89 1.95
C ARG A 326 -1.59 7.24 0.84
N ALA A 327 -1.99 6.28 0.02
CA ALA A 327 -3.03 6.45 -1.00
C ALA A 327 -4.47 6.29 -0.44
N CYS A 328 -4.61 5.80 0.79
CA CYS A 328 -5.90 5.69 1.47
C CYS A 328 -6.45 7.08 1.80
N SER A 329 -7.78 7.19 1.93
CA SER A 329 -8.38 8.44 2.41
C SER A 329 -7.96 8.71 3.86
N ALA A 330 -7.89 9.99 4.27
CA ALA A 330 -7.56 10.29 5.67
C ALA A 330 -8.56 9.66 6.65
N CYS A 331 -9.83 9.55 6.24
CA CYS A 331 -10.91 8.95 7.01
C CYS A 331 -10.75 7.43 7.20
N THR A 332 -10.26 6.72 6.19
CA THR A 332 -10.14 5.25 6.19
C THR A 332 -8.74 4.73 6.49
N ARG A 333 -7.70 5.58 6.41
CA ARG A 333 -6.29 5.16 6.52
C ARG A 333 -5.99 4.34 7.77
N ARG A 334 -6.57 4.72 8.93
CA ARG A 334 -6.39 3.96 10.18
C ARG A 334 -7.03 2.58 10.12
N ALA A 335 -8.25 2.47 9.61
CA ALA A 335 -8.94 1.20 9.42
C ALA A 335 -8.20 0.31 8.40
N CYS A 336 -7.69 0.89 7.32
CA CYS A 336 -6.88 0.20 6.31
C CYS A 336 -5.62 -0.41 6.94
N VAL A 337 -4.85 0.38 7.70
CA VAL A 337 -3.65 -0.10 8.40
C VAL A 337 -4.00 -1.15 9.46
N SER A 338 -5.14 -1.02 10.14
CA SER A 338 -5.63 -2.04 11.07
C SER A 338 -5.88 -3.38 10.39
N LEU A 339 -6.54 -3.37 9.22
CA LEU A 339 -6.81 -4.59 8.46
C LEU A 339 -5.53 -5.19 7.85
N ILE A 340 -4.59 -4.35 7.34
CA ILE A 340 -3.28 -4.80 6.88
C ILE A 340 -2.53 -5.52 8.01
N ALA A 341 -2.50 -4.93 9.19
CA ALA A 341 -1.66 -5.41 10.29
C ALA A 341 -2.20 -6.67 10.99
N PHE A 342 -3.52 -6.90 10.92
CA PHE A 342 -4.18 -8.03 11.60
C PHE A 342 -4.81 -9.05 10.64
N GLY A 343 -5.59 -8.59 9.65
CA GLY A 343 -6.38 -9.45 8.76
C GLY A 343 -5.67 -9.91 7.48
N SER A 344 -4.49 -9.34 7.16
CA SER A 344 -3.67 -9.76 6.02
C SER A 344 -2.48 -10.59 6.51
N ALA A 345 -2.51 -11.90 6.24
CA ALA A 345 -1.35 -12.77 6.47
C ALA A 345 -0.25 -12.44 5.46
N CYS A 346 0.83 -11.81 5.91
CA CYS A 346 1.97 -11.52 5.04
C CYS A 346 2.65 -12.79 4.53
N SER A 347 3.50 -12.67 3.52
CA SER A 347 4.16 -13.82 2.89
C SER A 347 4.95 -14.68 3.88
N TYR A 348 5.55 -14.11 4.92
CA TYR A 348 6.20 -14.93 5.95
C TYR A 348 5.22 -15.70 6.82
N GLN A 349 4.09 -15.08 7.16
CA GLN A 349 3.03 -15.74 7.94
C GLN A 349 2.39 -16.87 7.13
N ILE A 350 2.15 -16.67 5.83
CA ILE A 350 1.65 -17.73 4.95
C ILE A 350 2.65 -18.90 4.88
N GLY A 351 3.93 -18.63 4.61
CA GLY A 351 4.96 -19.67 4.51
C GLY A 351 5.16 -20.43 5.83
N ALA A 352 5.22 -19.71 6.95
CA ALA A 352 5.43 -20.33 8.26
C ALA A 352 4.22 -21.15 8.71
N THR A 353 2.99 -20.68 8.45
CA THR A 353 1.77 -21.44 8.78
C THR A 353 1.63 -22.70 7.91
N LEU A 354 1.95 -22.61 6.62
CA LEU A 354 2.05 -23.78 5.73
C LEU A 354 3.10 -24.78 6.21
N SER A 355 4.27 -24.30 6.66
CA SER A 355 5.33 -25.16 7.19
C SER A 355 4.89 -25.87 8.47
N VAL A 356 4.29 -25.18 9.43
CA VAL A 356 3.83 -25.77 10.70
C VAL A 356 2.69 -26.77 10.46
N PHE A 357 1.67 -26.41 9.68
CA PHE A 357 0.58 -27.34 9.36
C PHE A 357 1.04 -28.51 8.49
N GLY A 358 1.99 -28.28 7.57
CA GLY A 358 2.58 -29.31 6.72
C GLY A 358 3.44 -30.31 7.51
N ALA A 359 4.30 -29.82 8.40
CA ALA A 359 5.10 -30.66 9.29
C ALA A 359 4.26 -31.56 10.20
N ALA A 360 3.05 -31.11 10.54
CA ALA A 360 2.08 -31.88 11.31
C ALA A 360 1.18 -32.81 10.46
N GLY A 361 1.33 -32.83 9.14
CA GLY A 361 0.46 -33.60 8.23
C GLY A 361 -0.98 -33.07 8.14
N ARG A 362 -1.23 -31.80 8.52
CA ARG A 362 -2.56 -31.18 8.65
C ARG A 362 -2.73 -29.95 7.76
N MET A 363 -2.25 -30.01 6.52
CA MET A 363 -2.34 -28.88 5.57
C MET A 363 -3.77 -28.37 5.32
N GLY A 364 -4.79 -29.22 5.53
CA GLY A 364 -6.20 -28.84 5.43
C GLY A 364 -6.63 -27.71 6.37
N LEU A 365 -5.89 -27.46 7.47
CA LEU A 365 -6.15 -26.37 8.42
C LEU A 365 -5.78 -24.98 7.87
N PHE A 366 -4.97 -24.91 6.82
CA PHE A 366 -4.46 -23.64 6.28
C PHE A 366 -5.57 -22.74 5.69
N VAL A 367 -6.48 -23.30 4.90
CA VAL A 367 -7.57 -22.53 4.27
C VAL A 367 -8.57 -22.02 5.30
N PRO A 368 -9.08 -22.83 6.25
CA PRO A 368 -9.91 -22.33 7.36
C PRO A 368 -9.21 -21.25 8.17
N TYR A 369 -7.91 -21.41 8.44
CA TYR A 369 -7.12 -20.41 9.16
C TYR A 369 -7.08 -19.06 8.41
N LEU A 370 -6.77 -19.04 7.11
CA LEU A 370 -6.74 -17.80 6.34
C LEU A 370 -8.12 -17.13 6.23
N LEU A 371 -9.17 -17.93 6.01
CA LEU A 371 -10.54 -17.43 5.95
C LEU A 371 -10.94 -16.79 7.27
N LEU A 372 -10.69 -17.48 8.38
CA LEU A 372 -10.98 -16.98 9.71
C LEU A 372 -10.16 -15.72 10.03
N LEU A 373 -8.88 -15.68 9.65
CA LEU A 373 -8.02 -14.53 9.86
C LEU A 373 -8.58 -13.28 9.18
N PHE A 374 -9.01 -13.41 7.92
CA PHE A 374 -9.62 -12.32 7.19
C PHE A 374 -10.95 -11.88 7.81
N LEU A 375 -11.83 -12.84 8.18
CA LEU A 375 -13.13 -12.54 8.77
C LEU A 375 -13.02 -11.87 10.14
N VAL A 376 -12.19 -12.41 11.03
CA VAL A 376 -11.94 -11.81 12.35
C VAL A 376 -11.21 -10.48 12.18
N GLY A 377 -10.32 -10.33 11.19
CA GLY A 377 -9.68 -9.04 10.91
C GLY A 377 -10.64 -7.97 10.37
N ALA A 378 -11.60 -8.35 9.54
CA ALA A 378 -12.67 -7.47 9.10
C ALA A 378 -13.58 -7.08 10.28
N ALA A 379 -13.96 -8.04 11.12
CA ALA A 379 -14.76 -7.79 12.32
C ALA A 379 -14.01 -6.90 13.33
N HIS A 380 -12.73 -7.16 13.57
CA HIS A 380 -11.83 -6.35 14.38
C HIS A 380 -11.81 -4.89 13.89
N THR A 381 -11.57 -4.72 12.58
CA THR A 381 -11.49 -3.39 11.98
C THR A 381 -12.81 -2.64 12.14
N ARG A 382 -13.94 -3.31 11.87
CA ARG A 382 -15.29 -2.75 12.06
C ARG A 382 -15.57 -2.40 13.53
N LEU A 383 -15.16 -3.24 14.47
CA LEU A 383 -15.39 -3.03 15.91
C LEU A 383 -14.62 -1.81 16.45
N TRP A 384 -13.36 -1.66 16.07
CA TRP A 384 -12.48 -0.62 16.64
C TRP A 384 -12.48 0.71 15.86
N HIS A 385 -12.95 0.71 14.62
CA HIS A 385 -12.95 1.90 13.75
C HIS A 385 -14.34 2.30 13.21
N GLY A 386 -15.35 1.44 13.34
CA GLY A 386 -16.70 1.70 12.84
C GLY A 386 -16.83 1.59 11.32
N ALA A 387 -18.06 1.77 10.82
CA ALA A 387 -18.33 1.83 9.38
C ALA A 387 -17.98 3.21 8.80
N LEU A 388 -17.73 3.28 7.49
CA LEU A 388 -17.42 4.55 6.83
C LEU A 388 -18.70 5.42 6.78
N PRO A 389 -18.69 6.64 7.35
CA PRO A 389 -19.86 7.52 7.29
C PRO A 389 -20.24 7.86 5.84
N ALA A 390 -21.54 7.92 5.55
CA ALA A 390 -22.05 8.17 4.19
C ALA A 390 -21.51 9.49 3.60
N GLU A 391 -21.30 10.51 4.43
CA GLU A 391 -20.76 11.82 4.04
C GLU A 391 -19.28 11.76 3.60
N ALA A 392 -18.50 10.83 4.19
CA ALA A 392 -17.11 10.59 3.83
C ALA A 392 -16.98 9.67 2.59
N ALA A 393 -18.04 8.94 2.27
CA ALA A 393 -18.09 7.97 1.18
C ALA A 393 -18.44 8.64 -0.17
N ALA A 394 -17.61 9.59 -0.61
CA ALA A 394 -17.74 10.20 -1.92
C ALA A 394 -17.66 9.11 -3.02
N PRO A 395 -18.58 9.08 -4.00
CA PRO A 395 -18.50 8.14 -5.13
C PRO A 395 -17.15 8.24 -5.82
N LEU A 396 -16.60 7.09 -6.24
CA LEU A 396 -15.41 7.08 -7.10
C LEU A 396 -15.75 7.82 -8.42
N PRO A 397 -14.93 8.78 -8.87
CA PRO A 397 -15.18 9.48 -10.12
C PRO A 397 -15.11 8.51 -11.30
N GLY A 398 -16.00 8.65 -12.28
CA GLY A 398 -16.06 8.04 -13.62
C GLY A 398 -15.39 6.66 -13.84
N LYS A 399 -16.13 5.71 -14.43
CA LYS A 399 -15.63 4.37 -14.80
C LYS A 399 -14.28 4.44 -15.54
N ALA A 400 -13.26 3.75 -15.02
CA ALA A 400 -11.91 3.75 -15.60
C ALA A 400 -11.84 3.05 -16.97
N TYR A 401 -10.95 3.47 -17.87
CA TYR A 401 -10.72 2.78 -19.14
C TYR A 401 -9.75 1.63 -18.94
N LEU A 402 -10.09 0.46 -19.47
CA LEU A 402 -9.13 -0.63 -19.57
C LEU A 402 -8.21 -0.37 -20.76
N GLN A 403 -6.93 -0.58 -20.55
CA GLN A 403 -5.91 -0.33 -21.56
C GLN A 403 -4.71 -1.24 -21.34
N TRP A 404 -3.90 -1.42 -22.37
CA TRP A 404 -2.66 -2.19 -22.22
C TRP A 404 -1.68 -1.43 -21.29
N PRO A 405 -0.97 -2.16 -20.41
CA PRO A 405 -0.01 -1.55 -19.50
C PRO A 405 1.20 -1.05 -20.27
N SER A 406 1.73 0.11 -19.87
CA SER A 406 2.95 0.66 -20.47
C SER A 406 4.18 0.08 -19.77
N TRP A 407 5.11 -0.53 -20.50
CA TRP A 407 6.33 -1.11 -19.89
C TRP A 407 7.21 -0.06 -19.19
N ARG A 408 7.20 1.18 -19.68
CA ARG A 408 7.85 2.32 -19.02
C ARG A 408 7.24 2.60 -17.64
N GLY A 409 5.91 2.61 -17.54
CA GLY A 409 5.22 2.79 -16.26
C GLY A 409 5.42 1.60 -15.31
N VAL A 410 5.36 0.38 -15.85
CA VAL A 410 5.56 -0.86 -15.09
C VAL A 410 6.95 -0.93 -14.46
N THR A 411 8.00 -0.76 -15.27
CA THR A 411 9.39 -0.83 -14.79
C THR A 411 9.72 0.26 -13.80
N TRP A 412 9.23 1.50 -14.02
CA TRP A 412 9.40 2.61 -13.09
C TRP A 412 8.82 2.30 -11.71
N ARG A 413 7.60 1.76 -11.67
CA ARG A 413 6.93 1.44 -10.42
C ARG A 413 7.56 0.23 -9.72
N LEU A 414 7.91 -0.81 -10.48
CA LEU A 414 8.61 -1.97 -9.95
C LEU A 414 9.95 -1.58 -9.32
N ARG A 415 10.73 -0.73 -9.99
CA ARG A 415 12.00 -0.21 -9.47
C ARG A 415 11.82 0.51 -8.14
N ALA A 416 10.78 1.33 -8.00
CA ALA A 416 10.48 2.03 -6.75
C ALA A 416 10.20 1.05 -5.60
N VAL A 417 9.35 0.04 -5.84
CA VAL A 417 9.01 -1.00 -4.84
C VAL A 417 10.24 -1.80 -4.42
N VAL A 418 11.05 -2.24 -5.38
CA VAL A 418 12.29 -2.99 -5.12
C VAL A 418 13.30 -2.14 -4.34
N ALA A 419 13.52 -0.89 -4.76
CA ALA A 419 14.43 0.02 -4.07
C ALA A 419 13.99 0.30 -2.64
N GLN A 420 12.69 0.47 -2.42
CA GLN A 420 12.11 0.68 -1.09
C GLN A 420 12.36 -0.54 -0.18
N PHE A 421 12.15 -1.76 -0.69
CA PHE A 421 12.43 -2.98 0.06
C PHE A 421 13.91 -3.09 0.45
N LEU A 422 14.82 -2.88 -0.49
CA LEU A 422 16.26 -3.00 -0.26
C LEU A 422 16.80 -1.92 0.68
N LYS A 423 16.35 -0.67 0.55
CA LYS A 423 16.90 0.46 1.32
C LYS A 423 16.21 0.69 2.66
N GLN A 424 14.97 0.25 2.83
CA GLN A 424 14.18 0.52 4.04
C GLN A 424 13.82 -0.75 4.82
N ALA A 425 13.29 -1.78 4.14
CA ALA A 425 12.82 -2.98 4.85
C ALA A 425 13.98 -3.90 5.24
N MET A 426 14.92 -4.16 4.32
CA MET A 426 16.03 -5.09 4.55
C MET A 426 16.91 -4.71 5.76
N PRO A 427 17.35 -3.44 5.93
CA PRO A 427 18.17 -3.07 7.09
C PRO A 427 17.48 -3.32 8.43
N VAL A 428 16.16 -3.12 8.48
CA VAL A 428 15.35 -3.35 9.69
C VAL A 428 15.27 -4.85 9.99
N PHE A 429 15.12 -5.70 8.96
CA PHE A 429 15.17 -7.14 9.15
C PHE A 429 16.51 -7.62 9.71
N LEU A 430 17.62 -7.14 9.16
CA LEU A 430 18.97 -7.50 9.64
C LEU A 430 19.19 -7.01 11.09
N LEU A 431 18.74 -5.80 11.42
CA LEU A 431 18.82 -5.26 12.78
C LEU A 431 18.03 -6.11 13.78
N ILE A 432 16.84 -6.60 13.40
CA ILE A 432 16.04 -7.47 14.24
C ILE A 432 16.69 -8.84 14.43
N CYS A 433 17.37 -9.40 13.41
CA CYS A 433 18.14 -10.62 13.60
C CYS A 433 19.25 -10.43 14.64
N VAL A 434 20.01 -9.33 14.54
CA VAL A 434 21.04 -8.99 15.53
C VAL A 434 20.43 -8.84 16.93
N ALA A 435 19.35 -8.06 17.06
CA ALA A 435 18.70 -7.85 18.34
C ALA A 435 18.12 -9.15 18.92
N ALA A 436 17.48 -9.98 18.11
CA ALA A 436 16.93 -11.26 18.54
C ALA A 436 18.01 -12.24 18.99
N SER A 437 19.13 -12.33 18.25
CA SER A 437 20.27 -13.17 18.63
C SER A 437 20.90 -12.73 19.96
N LEU A 438 21.03 -11.42 20.18
CA LEU A 438 21.51 -10.88 21.46
C LEU A 438 20.52 -11.16 22.61
N LEU A 439 19.21 -10.95 22.38
CA LEU A 439 18.19 -11.20 23.40
C LEU A 439 18.09 -12.68 23.77
N ASP A 440 18.28 -13.59 22.80
CA ASP A 440 18.34 -15.02 23.04
C ASP A 440 19.58 -15.40 23.85
N GLY A 441 20.75 -14.88 23.49
CA GLY A 441 22.00 -15.11 24.23
C GLY A 441 21.96 -14.61 25.68
N LEU A 442 21.14 -13.59 25.97
CA LEU A 442 20.91 -13.06 27.31
C LEU A 442 19.81 -13.79 28.10
N GLY A 443 19.11 -14.77 27.51
CA GLY A 443 17.98 -15.46 28.13
C GLY A 443 16.70 -14.62 28.22
N ALA A 444 16.66 -13.44 27.59
CA ALA A 444 15.55 -12.50 27.69
C ALA A 444 14.29 -13.01 26.97
N LEU A 445 14.45 -13.77 25.88
CA LEU A 445 13.33 -14.39 25.17
C LEU A 445 12.63 -15.44 26.05
N GLN A 446 13.40 -16.22 26.81
CA GLN A 446 12.91 -17.23 27.74
C GLN A 446 12.21 -16.57 28.94
N ALA A 447 12.75 -15.45 29.43
CA ALA A 447 12.10 -14.63 30.46
C ALA A 447 10.75 -14.08 29.96
N LEU A 448 10.69 -13.54 28.75
CA LEU A 448 9.45 -13.04 28.15
C LEU A 448 8.44 -14.18 27.88
N ALA A 449 8.92 -15.35 27.45
CA ALA A 449 8.10 -16.54 27.27
C ALA A 449 7.46 -17.03 28.59
N SER A 450 8.12 -16.81 29.73
CA SER A 450 7.57 -17.16 31.04
C SER A 450 6.28 -16.37 31.36
N LEU A 451 6.15 -15.14 30.86
CA LEU A 451 4.94 -14.31 31.02
C LEU A 451 3.74 -14.86 30.23
N LEU A 452 4.01 -15.62 29.16
CA LEU A 452 2.97 -16.24 28.34
C LEU A 452 2.54 -17.62 28.85
N ARG A 453 3.19 -18.20 29.87
CA ARG A 453 2.84 -19.54 30.37
C ARG A 453 1.41 -19.62 30.90
N ALA A 454 0.99 -18.66 31.73
CA ALA A 454 -0.35 -18.62 32.29
C ALA A 454 -1.45 -18.51 31.21
N PRO A 455 -1.39 -17.55 30.26
CA PRO A 455 -2.40 -17.49 29.20
C PRO A 455 -2.36 -18.71 28.27
N MET A 456 -1.19 -19.33 28.04
CA MET A 456 -1.11 -20.55 27.24
C MET A 456 -1.72 -21.76 27.95
N ALA A 457 -1.48 -21.92 29.25
CA ALA A 457 -2.13 -22.96 30.05
C ALA A 457 -3.65 -22.81 30.06
N ALA A 458 -4.16 -21.56 30.16
CA ALA A 458 -5.59 -21.27 30.09
C ALA A 458 -6.22 -21.63 28.72
N LEU A 459 -5.42 -21.70 27.65
CA LEU A 459 -5.83 -22.10 26.30
C LEU A 459 -5.54 -23.59 26.01
N GLY A 460 -5.08 -24.36 27.01
CA GLY A 460 -4.71 -25.76 26.82
C GLY A 460 -3.47 -25.97 25.95
N LEU A 461 -2.58 -24.98 25.86
CA LEU A 461 -1.36 -25.02 25.05
C LEU A 461 -0.11 -25.33 25.89
N PRO A 462 0.88 -26.07 25.33
CA PRO A 462 2.11 -26.41 26.04
C PRO A 462 2.99 -25.19 26.27
N ALA A 463 3.60 -25.09 27.46
CA ALA A 463 4.46 -23.97 27.85
C ALA A 463 5.69 -23.80 26.92
N ASP A 464 6.19 -24.89 26.34
CA ASP A 464 7.36 -24.90 25.45
C ASP A 464 7.09 -24.14 24.13
N ALA A 465 5.82 -23.96 23.76
CA ALA A 465 5.43 -23.21 22.57
C ALA A 465 5.46 -21.68 22.77
N ALA A 466 5.62 -21.19 24.02
CA ALA A 466 5.64 -19.77 24.35
C ALA A 466 6.78 -19.01 23.67
N THR A 467 7.95 -19.64 23.55
CA THR A 467 9.11 -19.06 22.86
C THR A 467 8.80 -18.79 21.39
N GLY A 468 8.11 -19.70 20.71
CA GLY A 468 7.64 -19.51 19.33
C GLY A 468 6.61 -18.37 19.19
N VAL A 469 5.71 -18.22 20.17
CA VAL A 469 4.74 -17.10 20.20
C VAL A 469 5.46 -15.76 20.38
N VAL A 470 6.38 -15.66 21.35
CA VAL A 470 7.19 -14.46 21.57
C VAL A 470 7.99 -14.10 20.33
N PHE A 471 8.62 -15.10 19.72
CA PHE A 471 9.43 -14.87 18.54
C PHE A 471 8.56 -14.45 17.33
N SER A 472 7.34 -14.97 17.23
CA SER A 472 6.33 -14.55 16.24
C SER A 472 5.90 -13.08 16.37
N ILE A 473 5.95 -12.51 17.58
CA ILE A 473 5.68 -11.08 17.84
C ILE A 473 6.85 -10.21 17.36
N LEU A 474 8.09 -10.67 17.55
CA LEU A 474 9.25 -9.98 16.99
C LEU A 474 9.21 -10.03 15.46
N ARG A 475 8.93 -11.21 14.90
CA ARG A 475 8.86 -11.44 13.45
C ARG A 475 8.01 -12.67 13.10
N LYS A 476 7.20 -12.59 12.04
CA LYS A 476 6.15 -13.60 11.76
C LYS A 476 6.64 -14.99 11.35
N ASP A 477 7.80 -15.09 10.73
CA ASP A 477 8.46 -16.37 10.47
C ASP A 477 9.02 -17.01 11.74
N GLY A 478 9.01 -16.31 12.88
CA GLY A 478 9.30 -16.90 14.17
C GLY A 478 8.37 -18.04 14.57
N LEU A 479 7.25 -18.19 13.87
CA LEU A 479 6.38 -19.35 13.96
C LEU A 479 7.09 -20.66 13.54
N LEU A 480 8.11 -20.59 12.67
CA LEU A 480 8.95 -21.74 12.30
C LEU A 480 9.72 -22.31 13.50
N ALA A 481 9.92 -21.51 14.56
CA ALA A 481 10.52 -22.00 15.80
C ALA A 481 9.71 -23.15 16.43
N LEU A 482 8.39 -23.20 16.18
CA LEU A 482 7.54 -24.30 16.66
C LEU A 482 7.86 -25.64 16.01
N ASN A 483 8.54 -25.64 14.86
CA ASN A 483 9.00 -26.83 14.16
C ASN A 483 10.46 -27.19 14.48
N GLN A 484 11.13 -26.47 15.38
CA GLN A 484 12.48 -26.83 15.82
C GLN A 484 12.48 -28.21 16.50
N GLY A 485 13.53 -28.99 16.28
CA GLY A 485 13.61 -30.37 16.77
C GLY A 485 12.75 -31.37 15.98
N GLN A 486 12.65 -31.19 14.66
CA GLN A 486 11.95 -32.09 13.73
C GLN A 486 10.45 -32.29 14.09
N GLY A 487 9.79 -31.23 14.57
CA GLY A 487 8.36 -31.29 14.87
C GLY A 487 7.98 -32.05 16.15
N ALA A 488 8.92 -32.32 17.06
CA ALA A 488 8.64 -33.02 18.32
C ALA A 488 7.57 -32.33 19.20
N LEU A 489 7.47 -31.00 19.14
CA LEU A 489 6.38 -30.23 19.76
C LEU A 489 5.07 -30.42 18.99
N LEU A 490 5.12 -30.32 17.67
CA LEU A 490 3.95 -30.40 16.79
C LEU A 490 3.29 -31.79 16.84
N ALA A 491 4.08 -32.85 16.98
CA ALA A 491 3.60 -34.23 17.10
C ALA A 491 2.78 -34.48 18.39
N ARG A 492 2.96 -33.65 19.42
CA ARG A 492 2.23 -33.76 20.70
C ARG A 492 0.91 -32.99 20.70
N LEU A 493 0.65 -32.16 19.69
CA LEU A 493 -0.53 -31.30 19.62
C LEU A 493 -1.65 -31.94 18.79
N ASP A 494 -2.88 -31.90 19.30
CA ASP A 494 -4.06 -32.21 18.49
C ASP A 494 -4.34 -31.10 17.46
N ALA A 495 -5.34 -31.31 16.59
CA ALA A 495 -5.63 -30.37 15.50
C ALA A 495 -6.15 -29.03 16.03
N ALA A 496 -6.89 -29.04 17.14
CA ALA A 496 -7.47 -27.88 17.79
C ALA A 496 -6.40 -27.01 18.44
N GLN A 497 -5.58 -27.61 19.31
CA GLN A 497 -4.45 -26.98 19.99
C GLN A 497 -3.47 -26.38 18.98
N MET A 498 -3.18 -27.10 17.90
CA MET A 498 -2.32 -26.59 16.83
C MET A 498 -2.93 -25.37 16.14
N PHE A 499 -4.22 -25.43 15.82
CA PHE A 499 -4.92 -24.31 15.20
C PHE A 499 -4.92 -23.08 16.12
N VAL A 500 -5.25 -23.25 17.40
CA VAL A 500 -5.27 -22.18 18.41
C VAL A 500 -3.86 -21.62 18.64
N LEU A 501 -2.83 -22.46 18.68
CA LEU A 501 -1.42 -22.03 18.82
C LEU A 501 -0.98 -21.18 17.64
N VAL A 502 -1.23 -21.65 16.41
CA VAL A 502 -0.89 -20.92 15.18
C VAL A 502 -1.69 -19.62 15.12
N TRP A 503 -2.98 -19.66 15.46
CA TRP A 503 -3.83 -18.48 15.55
C TRP A 503 -3.27 -17.44 16.53
N LEU A 504 -2.96 -17.84 17.76
CA LEU A 504 -2.42 -16.95 18.79
C LEU A 504 -1.07 -16.37 18.37
N ALA A 505 -0.13 -17.21 17.95
CA ALA A 505 1.20 -16.77 17.51
C ALA A 505 1.13 -15.79 16.32
N SER A 506 0.19 -16.00 15.42
CA SER A 506 0.02 -15.16 14.23
C SER A 506 -0.79 -13.88 14.46
N THR A 507 -1.71 -13.84 15.43
CA THR A 507 -2.62 -12.70 15.64
C THR A 507 -2.34 -11.86 16.89
N CYS A 508 -1.53 -12.35 17.84
CA CYS A 508 -1.29 -11.70 19.14
C CYS A 508 -0.85 -10.23 19.00
N SER A 509 -0.02 -9.95 17.99
CA SER A 509 0.35 -8.59 17.61
C SER A 509 0.83 -8.57 16.16
N ALA A 510 0.74 -7.43 15.48
CA ALA A 510 1.57 -7.17 14.32
C ALA A 510 3.06 -7.34 14.70
N CYS A 511 3.90 -7.79 13.75
CA CYS A 511 5.31 -7.95 14.05
C CYS A 511 5.99 -6.60 14.33
N LEU A 512 7.12 -6.62 15.04
CA LEU A 512 7.85 -5.41 15.43
C LEU A 512 8.20 -4.52 14.22
N VAL A 513 8.55 -5.11 13.07
CA VAL A 513 8.82 -4.37 11.83
C VAL A 513 7.59 -3.58 11.37
N THR A 514 6.41 -4.23 11.37
CA THR A 514 5.16 -3.59 10.99
C THR A 514 4.78 -2.51 12.00
N LEU A 515 4.87 -2.78 13.31
CA LEU A 515 4.59 -1.79 14.34
C LEU A 515 5.51 -0.56 14.26
N TRP A 516 6.81 -0.76 14.00
CA TRP A 516 7.75 0.33 13.77
C TRP A 516 7.36 1.16 12.55
N THR A 517 6.99 0.50 11.46
CA THR A 517 6.53 1.19 10.23
C THR A 517 5.23 1.97 10.48
N VAL A 518 4.26 1.39 11.18
CA VAL A 518 3.03 2.07 11.61
C VAL A 518 3.36 3.26 12.51
N GLY A 519 4.32 3.12 13.42
CA GLY A 519 4.80 4.19 14.29
C GLY A 519 5.40 5.35 13.53
N ARG A 520 6.14 5.08 12.44
CA ARG A 520 6.68 6.11 11.54
C ARG A 520 5.60 6.78 10.68
N GLU A 521 4.57 6.04 10.26
CA GLU A 521 3.53 6.54 9.35
C GLU A 521 2.36 7.25 10.05
N LEU A 522 1.97 6.77 11.23
CA LEU A 522 0.78 7.24 11.99
C LEU A 522 1.11 7.73 13.41
N GLY A 523 2.36 7.61 13.85
CA GLY A 523 2.83 8.01 15.18
C GLY A 523 2.82 6.86 16.20
N ALA A 524 3.74 6.92 17.16
CA ALA A 524 3.95 5.86 18.16
C ALA A 524 2.72 5.56 19.01
N ARG A 525 1.92 6.57 19.39
CA ARG A 525 0.68 6.37 20.14
C ARG A 525 -0.33 5.51 19.38
N HIS A 526 -0.44 5.70 18.06
CA HIS A 526 -1.31 4.88 17.23
C HIS A 526 -0.77 3.46 17.08
N ALA A 527 0.55 3.27 16.92
CA ALA A 527 1.15 1.96 16.82
C ALA A 527 0.92 1.11 18.08
N TRP A 528 1.15 1.68 19.27
CA TRP A 528 0.90 0.98 20.54
C TRP A 528 -0.59 0.74 20.79
N GLY A 529 -1.46 1.70 20.47
CA GLY A 529 -2.91 1.52 20.54
C GLY A 529 -3.41 0.41 19.61
N LEU A 530 -2.84 0.30 18.41
CA LEU A 530 -3.13 -0.77 17.45
C LEU A 530 -2.68 -2.14 18.01
N ALA A 531 -1.44 -2.25 18.49
CA ALA A 531 -0.94 -3.49 19.11
C ALA A 531 -1.82 -3.97 20.27
N GLY A 532 -2.23 -3.06 21.16
CA GLY A 532 -3.10 -3.39 22.29
C GLY A 532 -4.49 -3.92 21.86
N ARG A 533 -5.14 -3.25 20.90
CA ARG A 533 -6.45 -3.70 20.38
C ARG A 533 -6.35 -5.06 19.69
N GLN A 534 -5.26 -5.29 18.95
CA GLN A 534 -4.98 -6.57 18.29
C GLN A 534 -4.78 -7.68 19.32
N ALA A 535 -3.99 -7.43 20.36
CA ALA A 535 -3.77 -8.40 21.44
C ALA A 535 -5.07 -8.79 22.14
N VAL A 536 -5.93 -7.81 22.48
CA VAL A 536 -7.25 -8.09 23.06
C VAL A 536 -8.09 -8.96 22.12
N THR A 537 -8.14 -8.60 20.84
CA THR A 537 -8.96 -9.35 19.85
C THR A 537 -8.40 -10.76 19.63
N SER A 538 -7.08 -10.90 19.59
CA SER A 538 -6.39 -12.18 19.46
C SER A 538 -6.65 -13.09 20.66
N LEU A 539 -6.52 -12.59 21.89
CA LEU A 539 -6.75 -13.37 23.10
C LEU A 539 -8.21 -13.82 23.21
N VAL A 540 -9.16 -12.93 22.94
CA VAL A 540 -10.60 -13.26 22.97
C VAL A 540 -10.95 -14.28 21.88
N SER A 541 -10.48 -14.06 20.64
CA SER A 541 -10.74 -15.01 19.55
C SER A 541 -10.06 -16.36 19.77
N ALA A 542 -8.82 -16.38 20.30
CA ALA A 542 -8.12 -17.61 20.65
C ALA A 542 -8.85 -18.39 21.74
N TRP A 543 -9.37 -17.70 22.77
CA TRP A 543 -10.16 -18.34 23.82
C TRP A 543 -11.47 -18.91 23.29
N LEU A 544 -12.21 -18.17 22.45
CA LEU A 544 -13.42 -18.67 21.81
C LEU A 544 -13.14 -19.88 20.91
N LEU A 545 -12.04 -19.87 20.16
CA LEU A 545 -11.62 -20.99 19.32
C LEU A 545 -11.23 -22.20 20.16
N ALA A 546 -10.50 -22.01 21.27
CA ALA A 546 -10.17 -23.09 22.19
C ALA A 546 -11.45 -23.78 22.68
N GLN A 547 -12.43 -23.01 23.17
CA GLN A 547 -13.70 -23.57 23.67
C GLN A 547 -14.57 -24.23 22.58
N ALA A 548 -14.49 -23.75 21.33
CA ALA A 548 -15.28 -24.29 20.23
C ALA A 548 -14.69 -25.57 19.61
N LEU A 549 -13.39 -25.81 19.83
CA LEU A 549 -12.65 -26.93 19.22
C LEU A 549 -12.28 -28.03 20.24
N THR A 550 -12.42 -27.77 21.54
CA THR A 550 -12.40 -28.76 22.64
C THR A 550 -13.80 -29.26 22.93
#